data_AF-A0A521ZVB3-F1
#
_entry.id   AF-A0A521ZVB3-F1
#
_cell.length_a   1.000
_cell.length_b   1.000
_cell.length_c   1.000
_cell.angle_alpha   90.00
_cell.angle_beta   90.00
_cell.angle_gamma   90.00
#
_symmetry.space_group_name_H-M   'P 1'
#
loop_
_entity.id
_entity.type
_entity.pdbx_description
1 polymer ?
#
loop_
_entity_poly.entity_id
_entity_poly.type
_entity_poly.pdbx_seq_one_letter_code
_entity_poly.pdbx_strand_id
1 'polypeptide(L)' 'MGKSTITGRVNATALRLLEQHPEGLRWSELLSKIKEADRGLHPKTVNGCVWKLVQRFPDKVYKPSKGLFRLLKYK' A
#
# COMPACT_ATOMS: atom_id res chain seq x y z
N MET A 1 0.85 19.87 12.01
CA MET A 1 0.31 18.49 12.02
C MET A 1 -0.69 18.37 10.86
N GLY A 2 -0.25 17.96 9.66
CA GLY A 2 -1.09 18.00 8.45
C GLY A 2 -2.25 17.01 8.53
N LYS A 3 -3.47 17.46 8.24
CA LYS A 3 -4.71 16.65 8.24
C LYS A 3 -4.47 15.32 7.52
N SER A 4 -4.73 14.22 8.21
CA SER A 4 -4.64 12.85 7.67
C SER A 4 -5.67 12.69 6.55
N THR A 5 -5.29 13.00 5.31
CA THR A 5 -6.15 12.77 4.15
C THR A 5 -6.44 11.27 4.03
N ILE A 6 -7.60 10.91 3.48
CA ILE A 6 -7.96 9.50 3.21
C ILE A 6 -6.83 8.81 2.43
N THR A 7 -6.25 9.49 1.45
CA THR A 7 -5.08 9.04 0.70
C THR A 7 -3.84 8.82 1.58
N GLY A 8 -3.57 9.72 2.52
CA GLY A 8 -2.48 9.56 3.49
C GLY A 8 -2.65 8.33 4.37
N ARG A 9 -3.88 8.09 4.85
CA ARG A 9 -4.22 6.89 5.64
C ARG A 9 -4.00 5.62 4.83
N VAL A 10 -4.50 5.55 3.60
CA VAL A 10 -4.30 4.38 2.72
C VAL A 10 -2.81 4.10 2.51
N ASN A 11 -2.01 5.12 2.19
CA ASN A 11 -0.59 4.94 1.94
C ASN A 11 0.17 4.49 3.20
N ALA A 12 -0.14 5.08 4.35
CA ALA A 12 0.47 4.69 5.61
C ALA A 12 0.13 3.22 5.96
N THR A 13 -1.13 2.83 5.80
CA THR A 13 -1.56 1.45 5.99
C THR A 13 -0.87 0.50 5.00
N ALA A 14 -0.79 0.86 3.72
CA ALA A 14 -0.12 0.05 2.70
C ALA A 14 1.36 -0.18 3.03
N LEU A 15 2.10 0.88 3.39
CA LEU A 15 3.50 0.77 3.78
C LEU A 15 3.66 -0.08 5.05
N ARG A 16 2.83 0.15 6.07
CA ARG A 16 2.83 -0.65 7.30
C ARG A 16 2.54 -2.13 7.04
N LEU A 17 1.68 -2.45 6.08
CA LEU A 17 1.42 -3.84 5.69
C LEU A 17 2.63 -4.46 4.99
N LEU A 18 3.27 -3.72 4.08
CA LEU A 18 4.49 -4.20 3.42
C LEU A 18 5.69 -4.34 4.38
N GLU A 19 5.75 -3.52 5.45
CA GLU A 19 6.73 -3.68 6.54
C GLU A 19 6.54 -5.01 7.30
N GLN A 20 5.29 -5.44 7.50
CA GLN A 20 4.98 -6.69 8.18
C GLN A 20 5.15 -7.94 7.30
N HIS A 21 5.28 -7.74 5.99
CA HIS A 21 5.38 -8.80 4.99
C HIS A 21 6.67 -8.61 4.17
N PRO A 22 7.83 -9.05 4.70
CA PRO A 22 9.11 -8.92 4.03
C PRO A 22 9.14 -9.54 2.64
N GLU A 23 8.33 -10.57 2.37
CA GLU A 23 8.13 -11.23 1.07
C GLU A 23 7.36 -10.37 0.05
N GLY A 24 6.66 -9.34 0.54
CA GLY A 24 5.74 -8.52 -0.24
C GLY A 24 4.30 -9.03 -0.24
N LEU A 25 3.40 -8.23 -0.77
CA LEU A 25 1.97 -8.55 -0.85
C LEU A 25 1.46 -8.44 -2.28
N ARG A 26 0.58 -9.37 -2.67
CA ARG A 26 -0.12 -9.26 -3.95
C ARG A 26 -1.14 -8.12 -3.90
N TRP A 27 -1.49 -7.59 -5.05
CA TRP A 27 -2.48 -6.52 -5.21
C TRP A 27 -3.78 -6.83 -4.47
N SER A 28 -4.37 -8.01 -4.71
CA SER A 28 -5.61 -8.46 -4.07
C SER A 28 -5.48 -8.52 -2.54
N GLU A 29 -4.38 -9.06 -2.04
CA GLU A 29 -4.11 -9.17 -0.61
C GLU A 29 -3.93 -7.80 0.04
N LEU A 30 -3.14 -6.92 -0.59
CA LEU A 30 -2.91 -5.57 -0.12
C LEU A 30 -4.22 -4.78 -0.07
N LEU A 31 -5.07 -4.89 -1.09
CA LEU A 31 -6.40 -4.28 -1.07
C LEU A 31 -7.30 -4.84 0.05
N SER A 32 -7.30 -6.15 0.25
CA SER A 32 -8.10 -6.79 1.30
C SER A 32 -7.65 -6.30 2.68
N LYS A 33 -6.35 -6.40 2.97
CA LYS A 33 -5.76 -6.01 4.25
C LYS A 33 -5.97 -4.52 4.55
N ILE A 34 -5.90 -3.64 3.54
CA ILE A 34 -6.19 -2.21 3.75
C ILE A 34 -7.65 -1.97 4.11
N LYS A 35 -8.59 -2.65 3.44
CA LYS A 35 -10.03 -2.54 3.76
C LYS A 35 -10.37 -3.13 5.13
N GLU A 36 -9.69 -4.21 5.52
CA GLU A 36 -9.82 -4.81 6.84
C GLU A 36 -9.28 -3.88 7.93
N ALA A 37 -8.15 -3.21 7.67
CA ALA A 37 -7.55 -2.26 8.59
C ALA A 37 -8.37 -0.97 8.76
N ASP A 38 -9.05 -0.50 7.71
CA ASP A 38 -9.90 0.69 7.78
C ASP A 38 -11.11 0.54 6.82
N ARG A 39 -12.22 0.08 7.40
CA ARG A 39 -13.51 -0.10 6.71
C ARG A 39 -14.14 1.21 6.25
N GLY A 40 -13.65 2.36 6.72
CA GLY A 40 -14.08 3.69 6.27
C GLY A 40 -13.47 4.10 4.93
N LEU A 41 -12.51 3.35 4.40
CA LEU A 41 -11.85 3.68 3.14
C LEU A 41 -12.68 3.23 1.94
N HIS A 42 -13.04 4.18 1.10
CA HIS A 42 -13.77 3.89 -0.12
C HIS A 42 -12.92 3.01 -1.08
N PRO A 43 -13.44 1.90 -1.62
CA PRO A 43 -12.69 0.96 -2.46
C PRO A 43 -11.97 1.60 -3.65
N LYS A 44 -12.62 2.58 -4.32
CA LYS A 44 -12.00 3.32 -5.43
C LYS A 44 -10.74 4.08 -4.99
N THR A 45 -10.76 4.67 -3.80
CA THR A 45 -9.62 5.40 -3.24
C THR A 45 -8.48 4.45 -2.92
N VAL A 46 -8.79 3.30 -2.31
CA VAL A 46 -7.79 2.26 -2.03
C VAL A 46 -7.13 1.80 -3.33
N ASN A 47 -7.92 1.44 -4.35
CA ASN A 47 -7.41 1.01 -5.65
C ASN A 47 -6.50 2.08 -6.28
N GLY A 48 -6.94 3.34 -6.33
CA GLY A 48 -6.15 4.42 -6.91
C GLY A 48 -4.84 4.69 -6.16
N CYS A 49 -4.86 4.60 -4.82
CA CYS A 49 -3.66 4.80 -4.00
C CYS A 49 -2.68 3.64 -4.16
N VAL A 50 -3.15 2.38 -4.12
CA VAL A 50 -2.29 1.20 -4.30
C VAL A 50 -1.70 1.17 -5.70
N TRP A 51 -2.45 1.57 -6.73
CA TRP A 51 -1.91 1.72 -8.10
C TRP A 51 -0.76 2.71 -8.17
N LYS A 52 -0.94 3.87 -7.53
CA LYS A 52 0.07 4.93 -7.48
C LYS A 52 1.15 4.71 -6.41
N LEU A 53 1.10 3.62 -5.65
CA LEU A 53 1.99 3.41 -4.50
C LEU A 53 3.47 3.42 -4.89
N VAL A 54 3.81 2.74 -6.00
CA VAL A 54 5.18 2.69 -6.54
C VAL A 54 5.60 4.03 -7.14
N GLN A 55 4.67 4.76 -7.77
CA GLN A 55 4.96 6.09 -8.32
C GLN A 55 5.16 7.13 -7.21
N ARG A 56 4.50 6.95 -6.08
CA ARG A 56 4.49 7.87 -4.95
C ARG A 56 5.59 7.59 -3.94
N PHE A 57 6.06 6.35 -3.88
CA PHE A 57 7.17 5.91 -3.06
C PHE A 57 8.15 5.06 -3.87
N PRO A 58 8.74 5.59 -4.96
CA PRO A 58 9.67 4.83 -5.79
C PRO A 58 10.93 4.43 -5.02
N ASP A 59 11.32 5.22 -4.02
CA ASP A 59 12.47 4.96 -3.14
C ASP A 59 12.18 3.95 -2.01
N LYS A 60 10.91 3.54 -1.85
CA LYS A 60 10.52 2.60 -0.79
C LYS A 60 9.89 1.33 -1.32
N VAL A 61 9.06 1.40 -2.36
CA VAL A 61 8.25 0.28 -2.84
C VAL A 61 8.62 -0.01 -4.29
N TYR A 62 8.85 -1.28 -4.60
CA TYR A 62 9.06 -1.76 -5.96
C TYR A 62 8.15 -2.97 -6.24
N LYS A 63 8.11 -3.39 -7.49
CA LYS A 63 7.33 -4.55 -7.94
C LYS A 63 8.27 -5.63 -8.49
N PRO A 64 8.62 -6.66 -7.70
CA PRO A 64 9.44 -7.77 -8.20
C PRO A 64 8.72 -8.55 -9.31
N SER A 65 7.38 -8.63 -9.26
CA SER A 65 6.55 -9.31 -10.25
C SER A 65 5.24 -8.55 -10.50
N LYS A 66 4.54 -8.85 -11.60
CA LYS A 66 3.24 -8.25 -11.92
C LYS A 66 2.25 -8.47 -10.77
N GLY A 67 1.84 -7.37 -10.14
CA GLY A 67 0.87 -7.39 -9.04
C GLY A 67 1.44 -7.74 -7.67
N LEU A 68 2.76 -7.91 -7.52
CA LEU A 68 3.42 -8.08 -6.23
C LEU A 68 4.09 -6.76 -5.82
N PHE A 69 3.84 -6.29 -4.61
CA PHE A 69 4.43 -5.07 -4.04
C PHE A 69 5.34 -5.45 -2.90
N ARG A 70 6.55 -4.89 -2.86
CA ARG A 70 7.54 -5.19 -1.84
C ARG A 70 8.35 -3.94 -1.50
N LEU A 71 8.84 -3.86 -0.26
CA LEU A 71 9.73 -2.77 0.12
C LEU A 71 11.15 -3.03 -0.36
N LEU A 72 11.81 -1.97 -0.82
CA LEU A 72 13.19 -2.00 -1.30
C LEU A 72 14.19 -2.43 -0.24
N LYS A 73 13.92 -2.14 1.05
CA LYS A 73 14.79 -2.54 2.16
C LYS A 73 14.85 -4.06 2.39
N TYR A 74 13.90 -4.82 1.83
CA TYR A 74 13.87 -6.29 1.90
C TYR A 74 14.31 -6.95 0.58
N LYS A 75 14.67 -6.15 -0.42
CA LYS A 75 15.34 -6.63 -1.62
C LYS A 75 16.75 -7.07 -1.26
#